data_AF-A0A3B8NCH9-F1
#
_entry.id   AF-A0A3B8NCH9-F1
#
_cell.length_a   1.000
_cell.length_b   1.000
_cell.length_c   1.000
_cell.angle_alpha   90.00
_cell.angle_beta   90.00
_cell.angle_gamma   90.00
#
_symmetry.space_group_name_H-M   'P 1'
#
loop_
_entity.id
_entity.type
_entity.pdbx_description
1 polymer ?
#
loop_
_entity_poly.entity_id
_entity_poly.type
_entity_poly.pdbx_seq_one_letter_code
_entity_poly.pdbx_strand_id
1 'polypeptide(L)'
;MLFVAVIVIIAFTFFYDAGRGPDREKIKKLFRIDDKWYTQTDYEKLLAKLSIVYQLRSMEYFNFANQITSVRNDQSQRGMAQAFAYNLTILRNRAKDLGIYVSNEEVNNEIQRMDIFQVRDTMGQPLNRFNPNAWEYFKQTALAGDFTQEDFSQLIKDKISYVKLTELVGSGVIPSSHEVDMLYKTENQNVIAYVIKETIEKAKEGIEVAEEKIAEHYNELITAKDALLNKPEKRSFEYAFFPNPTYVKPEPAPEP
;
A
#
# COMPACT_ATOMS: atom_id res chain seq x y z
N MET A 1 -7.02 16.74 60.78
CA MET A 1 -8.07 16.25 59.85
C MET A 1 -8.46 17.33 58.84
N LEU A 2 -8.92 18.52 59.28
CA LEU A 2 -9.40 19.57 58.37
C LEU A 2 -8.32 20.14 57.43
N PHE A 3 -7.09 20.29 57.92
CA PHE A 3 -5.95 20.76 57.11
C PHE A 3 -5.54 19.79 56.00
N VAL A 4 -5.61 18.49 56.27
CA VAL A 4 -5.33 17.44 55.28
C VAL A 4 -6.43 17.40 54.22
N ALA A 5 -7.70 17.55 54.62
CA ALA A 5 -8.82 17.62 53.69
C ALA A 5 -8.71 18.82 52.74
N VAL A 6 -8.30 19.99 53.24
CA VAL A 6 -8.08 21.19 52.40
C VAL A 6 -6.95 20.97 51.39
N ILE A 7 -5.83 20.36 51.80
CA ILE A 7 -4.73 20.05 50.88
C ILE A 7 -5.15 19.02 49.82
N VAL A 8 -5.94 18.01 50.18
CA VAL A 8 -6.46 17.02 49.22
C VAL A 8 -7.43 17.67 48.24
N ILE A 9 -8.32 18.57 48.68
CA ILE A 9 -9.24 19.30 47.80
C ILE A 9 -8.47 20.24 46.85
N ILE A 10 -7.44 20.93 47.33
CA ILE A 10 -6.58 21.78 46.49
C ILE A 10 -5.79 20.90 45.49
N ALA A 11 -5.28 19.75 45.91
CA ALA A 11 -4.59 18.81 45.03
C ALA A 11 -5.52 18.26 43.94
N PHE A 12 -6.75 17.87 44.30
CA PHE A 12 -7.75 17.45 43.31
C PHE A 12 -8.18 18.59 42.40
N THR A 13 -8.35 19.82 42.87
CA THR A 13 -8.73 20.94 41.98
C THR A 13 -7.60 21.39 41.05
N PHE A 14 -6.33 21.22 41.44
CA PHE A 14 -5.16 21.55 40.60
C PHE A 14 -4.78 20.42 39.62
N PHE A 15 -4.89 19.15 40.02
CA PHE A 15 -4.63 18.00 39.15
C PHE A 15 -5.84 17.59 38.30
N TYR A 16 -7.05 17.85 38.78
CA TYR A 16 -8.31 17.66 38.07
C TYR A 16 -8.78 19.01 37.52
N ASP A 17 -7.90 19.67 36.75
CA ASP A 17 -8.26 20.82 35.93
C ASP A 17 -9.42 20.40 35.00
N ALA A 18 -10.63 20.77 35.39
CA ALA A 18 -11.88 20.53 34.68
C ALA A 18 -11.92 21.15 33.26
N GLY A 19 -10.83 21.82 32.85
CA GLY A 19 -10.61 22.32 31.50
C GLY A 19 -9.75 21.42 30.59
N ARG A 20 -9.23 20.28 31.05
CA ARG A 20 -8.37 19.37 30.27
C ARG A 20 -8.95 17.95 30.14
N GLY A 21 -10.28 17.82 30.13
CA GLY A 21 -10.94 16.54 29.87
C GLY A 21 -10.76 16.07 28.42
N PRO A 22 -10.83 14.74 28.16
CA PRO A 22 -10.70 14.15 26.82
C PRO A 22 -11.69 14.74 25.79
N ASP A 23 -12.81 15.30 26.23
CA ASP A 23 -13.82 15.90 25.34
C ASP A 23 -13.39 17.27 24.77
N ARG A 24 -12.49 18.00 25.42
CA ARG A 24 -11.98 19.27 24.88
C ARG A 24 -10.98 19.06 23.74
N GLU A 25 -10.21 17.97 23.79
CA GLU A 25 -9.33 17.58 22.68
C GLU A 25 -10.13 17.16 21.45
N LYS A 26 -11.26 16.45 21.62
CA LYS A 26 -12.15 16.04 20.54
C LYS A 26 -12.79 17.19 19.76
N ILE A 27 -13.15 18.28 20.44
CA ILE A 27 -13.80 19.47 19.83
C ILE A 27 -12.78 20.47 19.27
N LYS A 28 -11.47 20.22 19.45
CA LYS A 28 -10.41 21.09 18.94
C LYS A 28 -10.52 21.21 17.42
N LYS A 29 -10.70 22.45 16.94
CA LYS A 29 -10.68 22.79 15.52
C LYS A 29 -9.27 22.55 14.98
N LEU A 30 -9.14 21.70 13.97
CA LEU A 30 -7.85 21.36 13.36
C LEU A 30 -7.62 22.09 12.05
N PHE A 31 -8.55 21.96 11.11
CA PHE A 31 -8.44 22.58 9.80
C PHE A 31 -9.80 23.09 9.33
N ARG A 32 -9.75 24.04 8.40
CA ARG A 32 -10.90 24.62 7.74
C ARG A 32 -10.80 24.33 6.25
N ILE A 33 -11.91 23.87 5.68
CA ILE A 33 -12.09 23.77 4.23
C ILE A 33 -13.38 24.52 3.92
N ASP A 34 -13.30 25.43 2.95
CA ASP A 34 -14.33 26.41 2.65
C ASP A 34 -14.74 27.15 3.95
N ASP A 35 -16.03 27.14 4.31
CA ASP A 35 -16.56 27.77 5.53
C ASP A 35 -16.80 26.81 6.70
N LYS A 36 -16.33 25.56 6.59
CA LYS A 36 -16.52 24.54 7.62
C LYS A 36 -15.24 24.21 8.36
N TRP A 37 -15.31 24.27 9.69
CA TRP A 37 -14.26 23.76 10.58
C TRP A 37 -14.41 22.26 10.77
N TYR A 38 -13.30 21.55 10.70
CA TYR A 38 -13.18 20.14 11.00
C TYR A 38 -12.43 19.96 12.32
N THR A 39 -12.93 19.06 13.14
CA THR A 39 -12.48 18.80 14.50
C THR A 39 -11.42 17.70 14.53
N GLN A 40 -10.79 17.51 15.70
CA GLN A 40 -9.93 16.36 15.98
C GLN A 40 -10.64 15.04 15.70
N THR A 41 -11.90 14.90 16.11
CA THR A 41 -12.70 13.70 15.84
C THR A 41 -12.95 13.48 14.34
N ASP A 42 -13.18 14.55 13.57
CA ASP A 42 -13.34 14.41 12.11
C ASP A 42 -12.06 13.91 11.46
N TYR A 43 -10.92 14.45 11.89
CA TYR A 43 -9.60 14.04 11.42
C TYR A 43 -9.31 12.57 11.71
N GLU A 44 -9.55 12.11 12.94
CA GLU A 44 -9.35 10.71 13.34
C GLU A 44 -10.22 9.74 12.52
N LYS A 45 -11.49 10.10 12.29
CA LYS A 45 -12.42 9.32 11.44
C LYS A 45 -11.99 9.26 9.98
N LEU A 46 -11.31 10.29 9.48
CA LEU A 46 -10.72 10.28 8.13
C LEU A 46 -9.48 9.41 8.10
N LEU A 47 -8.60 9.51 9.10
CA LEU A 47 -7.38 8.71 9.18
C LEU A 47 -7.64 7.21 9.34
N ALA A 48 -8.70 6.81 10.05
CA ALA A 48 -9.06 5.41 10.16
C ALA A 48 -9.33 4.75 8.80
N LYS A 49 -9.62 5.52 7.75
CA LYS A 49 -9.78 5.01 6.38
C LYS A 49 -8.44 4.70 5.72
N LEU A 50 -7.39 5.46 6.06
CA LEU A 50 -6.05 5.24 5.53
C LEU A 50 -5.45 3.92 6.04
N SER A 51 -5.67 3.56 7.30
CA SER A 51 -5.21 2.26 7.83
C SER A 51 -5.88 1.09 7.11
N ILE A 52 -7.17 1.20 6.81
CA ILE A 52 -7.92 0.17 6.09
C ILE A 52 -7.43 0.02 4.65
N VAL A 53 -7.06 1.10 3.97
CA VAL A 53 -6.47 1.02 2.63
C VAL A 53 -5.25 0.08 2.59
N TYR A 54 -4.36 0.16 3.58
CA TYR A 54 -3.21 -0.73 3.65
C TYR A 54 -3.60 -2.19 3.99
N GLN A 55 -4.66 -2.38 4.78
CA GLN A 55 -5.18 -3.72 5.09
C GLN A 55 -5.85 -4.40 3.90
N LEU A 56 -6.45 -3.63 2.98
CA LEU A 56 -7.08 -4.16 1.77
C LEU A 56 -6.10 -4.84 0.83
N ARG A 57 -4.79 -4.56 0.93
CA ARG A 57 -3.74 -5.07 0.02
C ARG A 57 -4.09 -4.89 -1.45
N SER A 58 -4.94 -3.90 -1.77
CA SER A 58 -5.38 -3.61 -3.12
C SER A 58 -4.51 -2.48 -3.69
N MET A 59 -3.87 -2.76 -4.82
CA MET A 59 -3.06 -1.78 -5.53
C MET A 59 -3.89 -0.55 -5.93
N GLU A 60 -5.16 -0.74 -6.29
CA GLU A 60 -6.05 0.37 -6.65
C GLU A 60 -6.30 1.32 -5.47
N TYR A 61 -6.59 0.77 -4.29
CA TYR A 61 -6.83 1.59 -3.09
C TYR A 61 -5.54 2.21 -2.57
N PHE A 62 -4.42 1.50 -2.68
CA PHE A 62 -3.09 2.04 -2.36
C PHE A 62 -2.75 3.22 -3.27
N ASN A 63 -2.97 3.10 -4.58
CA ASN A 63 -2.77 4.19 -5.54
C ASN A 63 -3.69 5.37 -5.27
N PHE A 64 -4.97 5.11 -4.97
CA PHE A 64 -5.91 6.15 -4.54
C PHE A 64 -5.39 6.91 -3.32
N ALA A 65 -4.95 6.22 -2.26
CA ALA A 65 -4.39 6.88 -1.07
C ALA A 65 -3.10 7.67 -1.38
N ASN A 66 -2.24 7.16 -2.25
CA ASN A 66 -1.03 7.88 -2.69
C ASN A 66 -1.37 9.15 -3.48
N GLN A 67 -2.35 9.08 -4.39
CA GLN A 67 -2.81 10.24 -5.14
C GLN A 67 -3.42 11.28 -4.21
N ILE A 68 -4.26 10.86 -3.27
CA ILE A 68 -4.86 11.72 -2.25
C ILE A 68 -3.80 12.35 -1.32
N THR A 69 -2.65 11.71 -1.08
CA THR A 69 -1.59 12.27 -0.21
C THR A 69 -0.56 13.11 -0.97
N SER A 70 -0.41 12.94 -2.28
CA SER A 70 0.70 13.47 -3.09
C SER A 70 0.92 15.00 -3.02
N VAL A 71 -0.15 15.80 -3.03
CA VAL A 71 -0.06 17.27 -3.21
C VAL A 71 0.47 18.01 -1.96
N ARG A 72 0.46 17.37 -0.79
CA ARG A 72 0.78 18.02 0.50
C ARG A 72 1.69 17.18 1.42
N ASN A 73 2.26 16.11 0.89
CA ASN A 73 3.12 15.24 1.69
C ASN A 73 4.50 15.90 1.88
N ASP A 74 4.82 16.26 3.12
CA ASP A 74 6.16 16.71 3.54
C ASP A 74 7.14 15.53 3.75
N GLN A 75 6.75 14.32 3.28
CA GLN A 75 7.41 13.03 3.45
C GLN A 75 7.51 12.54 4.90
N SER A 76 6.90 13.24 5.87
CA SER A 76 6.72 12.73 7.22
C SER A 76 5.43 11.94 7.34
N GLN A 77 5.37 10.97 8.27
CA GLN A 77 4.14 10.24 8.58
C GLN A 77 3.00 11.19 8.99
N ARG A 78 3.33 12.28 9.70
CA ARG A 78 2.33 13.28 10.13
C ARG A 78 1.82 14.09 8.94
N GLY A 79 2.69 14.51 8.02
CA GLY A 79 2.28 15.25 6.83
C GLY A 79 1.46 14.40 5.87
N MET A 80 1.79 13.11 5.71
CA MET A 80 0.97 12.17 4.94
C MET A 80 -0.45 12.05 5.52
N ALA A 81 -0.57 11.85 6.84
CA ALA A 81 -1.85 11.76 7.52
C ALA A 81 -2.67 13.06 7.36
N GLN A 82 -2.04 14.22 7.53
CA GLN A 82 -2.67 15.53 7.32
C GLN A 82 -3.11 15.75 5.88
N ALA A 83 -2.25 15.41 4.91
CA ALA A 83 -2.56 15.49 3.49
C ALA A 83 -3.77 14.61 3.15
N PHE A 84 -3.81 13.38 3.66
CA PHE A 84 -4.91 12.45 3.41
C PHE A 84 -6.25 13.02 3.89
N ALA A 85 -6.33 13.40 5.17
CA ALA A 85 -7.56 13.91 5.74
C ALA A 85 -8.04 15.20 5.05
N TYR A 86 -7.12 16.11 4.73
CA TYR A 86 -7.45 17.37 4.09
C TYR A 86 -7.94 17.17 2.64
N ASN A 87 -7.18 16.42 1.84
CA ASN A 87 -7.50 16.24 0.41
C ASN A 87 -8.74 15.36 0.22
N LEU A 88 -8.94 14.34 1.06
CA LEU A 88 -10.18 13.55 1.06
C LEU A 88 -11.40 14.41 1.40
N THR A 89 -11.25 15.38 2.28
CA THR A 89 -12.33 16.31 2.61
C THR A 89 -12.65 17.23 1.44
N ILE A 90 -11.63 17.79 0.76
CA ILE A 90 -11.84 18.57 -0.47
C ILE A 90 -12.54 17.72 -1.52
N LEU A 91 -12.08 16.48 -1.73
CA LEU A 91 -12.67 15.56 -2.70
C LEU A 91 -14.18 15.41 -2.47
N ARG A 92 -14.59 15.15 -1.22
CA ARG A 92 -16.00 14.99 -0.87
C ARG A 92 -16.80 16.27 -1.09
N ASN A 93 -16.26 17.42 -0.71
CA ASN A 93 -16.93 18.70 -0.94
C ASN A 93 -17.13 18.95 -2.44
N ARG A 94 -16.09 18.75 -3.25
CA ARG A 94 -16.16 18.95 -4.71
C ARG A 94 -17.07 17.94 -5.41
N ALA A 95 -17.04 16.68 -5.01
CA ALA A 95 -17.97 15.67 -5.51
C ALA A 95 -19.42 16.10 -5.25
N LYS A 96 -19.71 16.59 -4.04
CA LYS A 96 -21.04 17.12 -3.69
C LYS A 96 -21.42 18.35 -4.52
N ASP A 97 -20.51 19.31 -4.66
CA ASP A 97 -20.75 20.55 -5.42
C ASP A 97 -21.06 20.26 -6.90
N LEU A 98 -20.41 19.24 -7.46
CA LEU A 98 -20.58 18.80 -8.84
C LEU A 98 -21.72 17.77 -9.04
N GLY A 99 -22.47 17.45 -7.97
CA GLY A 99 -23.57 16.50 -8.05
C GLY A 99 -23.14 15.06 -8.35
N ILE A 100 -21.91 14.69 -8.01
CA ILE A 100 -21.40 13.32 -8.17
C ILE A 100 -21.91 12.49 -6.99
N TYR A 101 -22.82 11.58 -7.30
CA TYR A 101 -23.37 10.64 -6.36
C TYR A 101 -22.90 9.22 -6.69
N VAL A 102 -22.61 8.46 -5.62
CA VAL A 102 -22.27 7.04 -5.69
C VAL A 102 -23.34 6.25 -4.97
N SER A 103 -24.05 5.42 -5.73
CA SER A 103 -25.13 4.57 -5.25
C SER A 103 -24.60 3.43 -4.39
N ASN A 104 -25.47 2.83 -3.58
CA ASN A 104 -25.10 1.63 -2.81
C ASN A 104 -24.89 0.42 -3.73
N GLU A 105 -25.53 0.38 -4.90
CA GLU A 105 -25.29 -0.66 -5.90
C GLU A 105 -23.87 -0.59 -6.45
N GLU A 106 -23.37 0.61 -6.79
CA GLU A 106 -21.98 0.80 -7.21
C GLU A 106 -20.99 0.37 -6.13
N VAL A 107 -21.27 0.67 -4.87
CA VAL A 107 -20.45 0.20 -3.73
C VAL A 107 -20.44 -1.33 -3.65
N ASN A 108 -21.61 -1.97 -3.74
CA ASN A 108 -21.71 -3.43 -3.68
C ASN A 108 -20.99 -4.10 -4.86
N ASN A 109 -21.11 -3.53 -6.06
CA ASN A 109 -20.43 -4.01 -7.26
C ASN A 109 -18.92 -3.90 -7.11
N GLU A 110 -18.41 -2.81 -6.54
CA GLU A 110 -16.99 -2.66 -6.25
C GLU A 110 -16.50 -3.70 -5.25
N ILE A 111 -17.21 -3.89 -4.12
CA ILE A 111 -16.89 -4.93 -3.12
C ILE A 111 -16.83 -6.31 -3.78
N GLN A 112 -17.82 -6.64 -4.61
CA GLN A 112 -17.86 -7.93 -5.29
C GLN A 112 -16.74 -8.15 -6.29
N ARG A 113 -16.05 -7.10 -6.74
CA ARG A 113 -14.91 -7.15 -7.68
C ARG A 113 -13.55 -7.11 -7.00
N MET A 114 -13.49 -6.72 -5.72
CA MET A 114 -12.20 -6.64 -5.01
C MET A 114 -11.52 -8.01 -4.97
N ASP A 115 -10.24 -8.03 -5.32
CA ASP A 115 -9.42 -9.25 -5.39
C ASP A 115 -9.42 -10.05 -4.07
N ILE A 116 -9.36 -9.36 -2.93
CA ILE A 116 -9.42 -9.99 -1.60
C ILE A 116 -10.74 -10.70 -1.29
N PHE A 117 -11.80 -10.39 -2.03
CA PHE A 117 -13.13 -11.00 -1.89
C PHE A 117 -13.45 -11.95 -3.05
N GLN A 118 -12.45 -12.34 -3.85
CA GLN A 118 -12.61 -13.35 -4.90
C GLN A 118 -12.34 -14.77 -4.37
N VAL A 119 -13.04 -15.75 -4.95
CA VAL A 119 -12.67 -17.15 -4.85
C VAL A 119 -11.32 -17.36 -5.54
N ARG A 120 -10.45 -18.15 -4.92
CA ARG A 120 -9.10 -18.46 -5.41
C ARG A 120 -9.07 -19.88 -5.97
N ASP A 121 -8.29 -20.10 -7.02
CA ASP A 121 -7.93 -21.44 -7.46
C ASP A 121 -6.77 -22.04 -6.62
N THR A 122 -6.31 -23.24 -6.98
CA THR A 122 -5.21 -23.92 -6.30
C THR A 122 -3.87 -23.20 -6.44
N MET A 123 -3.73 -22.28 -7.39
CA MET A 123 -2.54 -21.46 -7.62
C MET A 123 -2.66 -20.05 -7.01
N GLY A 124 -3.77 -19.74 -6.34
CA GLY A 124 -4.02 -18.43 -5.73
C GLY A 124 -4.54 -17.35 -6.69
N GLN A 125 -4.93 -17.71 -7.92
CA GLN A 125 -5.48 -16.76 -8.89
C GLN A 125 -6.98 -16.53 -8.65
N PRO A 126 -7.49 -15.30 -8.84
CA PRO A 126 -8.91 -15.01 -8.67
C PRO A 126 -9.76 -15.64 -9.79
N LEU A 127 -10.86 -16.30 -9.42
CA LEU A 127 -11.83 -16.90 -10.34
C LEU A 127 -12.96 -15.94 -10.76
N ASN A 128 -12.81 -14.64 -10.50
CA ASN A 128 -13.83 -13.61 -10.75
C ASN A 128 -15.22 -13.97 -10.19
N ARG A 129 -15.23 -14.60 -9.02
CA ARG A 129 -16.43 -14.99 -8.29
C ARG A 129 -16.32 -14.47 -6.87
N PHE A 130 -17.35 -13.76 -6.41
CA PHE A 130 -17.41 -13.28 -5.05
C PHE A 130 -17.41 -14.42 -4.02
N ASN A 131 -16.58 -14.28 -2.99
CA ASN A 131 -16.48 -15.20 -1.87
C ASN A 131 -17.15 -14.57 -0.63
N PRO A 132 -18.40 -14.97 -0.29
CA PRO A 132 -19.10 -14.38 0.85
C PRO A 132 -18.41 -14.67 2.18
N ASN A 133 -17.71 -15.80 2.33
CA ASN A 133 -17.00 -16.12 3.56
C ASN A 133 -15.77 -15.22 3.76
N ALA A 134 -15.06 -14.86 2.69
CA ALA A 134 -13.96 -13.89 2.76
C ALA A 134 -14.47 -12.50 3.15
N TRP A 135 -15.63 -12.09 2.63
CA TRP A 135 -16.28 -10.86 3.02
C TRP A 135 -16.73 -10.86 4.49
N GLU A 136 -17.38 -11.93 4.95
CA GLU A 136 -17.79 -12.05 6.36
C GLU A 136 -16.58 -12.03 7.30
N TYR A 137 -15.50 -12.75 6.95
CA TYR A 137 -14.26 -12.73 7.72
C TYR A 137 -13.64 -11.34 7.78
N PHE A 138 -13.62 -10.61 6.66
CA PHE A 138 -13.14 -9.23 6.63
C PHE A 138 -14.00 -8.31 7.51
N LYS A 139 -15.32 -8.43 7.47
CA LYS A 139 -16.20 -7.66 8.38
C LYS A 139 -15.86 -7.91 9.84
N GLN A 140 -15.68 -9.17 10.22
CA GLN A 140 -15.42 -9.55 11.61
C GLN A 140 -14.03 -9.13 12.11
N THR A 141 -13.05 -9.01 11.22
CA THR A 141 -11.65 -8.76 11.60
C THR A 141 -11.19 -7.32 11.34
N ALA A 142 -11.59 -6.73 10.21
CA ALA A 142 -11.17 -5.41 9.77
C ALA A 142 -12.19 -4.31 10.10
N LEU A 143 -13.48 -4.66 10.17
CA LEU A 143 -14.58 -3.70 10.36
C LEU A 143 -15.21 -3.81 11.76
N ALA A 144 -14.40 -4.16 12.76
CA ALA A 144 -14.81 -4.29 14.15
C ALA A 144 -14.42 -3.05 14.97
N GLY A 145 -15.27 -2.64 15.90
CA GLY A 145 -15.02 -1.49 16.79
C GLY A 145 -15.34 -0.16 16.13
N ASP A 146 -14.36 0.76 16.10
CA ASP A 146 -14.55 2.17 15.68
C ASP A 146 -14.57 2.38 14.15
N PHE A 147 -14.32 1.32 13.35
CA PHE A 147 -14.41 1.36 11.90
C PHE A 147 -15.50 0.42 11.40
N THR A 148 -16.59 0.98 10.89
CA THR A 148 -17.82 0.24 10.57
C THR A 148 -17.92 -0.15 9.09
N GLN A 149 -18.93 -0.96 8.75
CA GLN A 149 -19.25 -1.24 7.34
C GLN A 149 -19.69 0.04 6.60
N GLU A 150 -20.32 0.98 7.29
CA GLU A 150 -20.67 2.30 6.75
C GLU A 150 -19.41 3.12 6.44
N ASP A 151 -18.40 3.09 7.32
CA ASP A 151 -17.12 3.74 7.07
C ASP A 151 -16.38 3.14 5.87
N PHE A 152 -16.41 1.81 5.74
CA PHE A 152 -15.86 1.10 4.61
C PHE A 152 -16.59 1.46 3.31
N SER A 153 -17.91 1.45 3.34
CA SER A 153 -18.75 1.86 2.22
C SER A 153 -18.47 3.30 1.82
N GLN A 154 -18.24 4.19 2.78
CA GLN A 154 -17.87 5.57 2.50
C GLN A 154 -16.48 5.68 1.86
N LEU A 155 -15.49 4.89 2.29
CA LEU A 155 -14.17 4.84 1.63
C LEU A 155 -14.30 4.39 0.17
N ILE A 156 -15.15 3.39 -0.11
CA ILE A 156 -15.44 2.96 -1.48
C ILE A 156 -16.09 4.09 -2.29
N LYS A 157 -17.08 4.78 -1.71
CA LYS A 157 -17.70 5.96 -2.33
C LYS A 157 -16.69 7.04 -2.64
N ASP A 158 -15.71 7.26 -1.77
CA ASP A 158 -14.66 8.25 -1.99
C ASP A 158 -13.77 7.86 -3.18
N LYS A 159 -13.35 6.58 -3.29
CA LYS A 159 -12.57 6.09 -4.44
C LYS A 159 -13.34 6.22 -5.74
N ILE A 160 -14.60 5.83 -5.77
CA ILE A 160 -15.45 5.94 -6.97
C ILE A 160 -15.68 7.42 -7.32
N SER A 161 -15.90 8.29 -6.33
CA SER A 161 -16.06 9.73 -6.55
C SER A 161 -14.77 10.34 -7.12
N TYR A 162 -13.61 9.90 -6.65
CA TYR A 162 -12.32 10.30 -7.21
C TYR A 162 -12.19 9.93 -8.68
N VAL A 163 -12.48 8.68 -9.04
CA VAL A 163 -12.43 8.22 -10.44
C VAL A 163 -13.36 9.07 -11.30
N LYS A 164 -14.63 9.23 -10.90
CA LYS A 164 -15.60 10.05 -11.64
C LYS A 164 -15.16 11.52 -11.78
N LEU A 165 -14.58 12.11 -10.74
CA LEU A 165 -14.04 13.47 -10.78
C LEU A 165 -12.85 13.58 -11.74
N THR A 166 -11.93 12.62 -11.69
CA THR A 166 -10.77 12.62 -12.60
C THR A 166 -11.19 12.43 -14.05
N GLU A 167 -12.18 11.59 -14.32
CA GLU A 167 -12.76 11.41 -15.66
C GLU A 167 -13.44 12.70 -16.14
N LEU A 168 -14.22 13.35 -15.28
CA LEU A 168 -14.88 14.61 -15.62
C LEU A 168 -13.86 15.72 -15.95
N VAL A 169 -12.82 15.88 -15.13
CA VAL A 169 -11.78 16.89 -15.35
C VAL A 169 -10.87 16.51 -16.54
N GLY A 170 -10.61 15.22 -16.74
CA GLY A 170 -9.81 14.71 -17.84
C GLY A 170 -10.56 14.63 -19.17
N SER A 171 -11.89 14.72 -19.16
CA SER A 171 -12.71 14.69 -20.38
C SER A 171 -12.38 15.89 -21.27
N GLY A 172 -11.54 15.66 -22.28
CA GLY A 172 -11.03 16.71 -23.18
C GLY A 172 -9.50 16.78 -23.25
N VAL A 173 -8.79 16.06 -22.38
CA VAL A 173 -7.33 15.89 -22.49
C VAL A 173 -7.04 14.58 -23.19
N ILE A 174 -6.45 14.65 -24.38
CA ILE A 174 -5.96 13.47 -25.11
C ILE A 174 -4.43 13.45 -24.95
N PRO A 175 -3.83 12.34 -24.48
CA PRO A 175 -2.38 12.24 -24.41
C PRO A 175 -1.78 12.45 -25.79
N SER A 176 -0.62 13.09 -25.85
CA SER A 176 0.02 13.35 -27.13
C SER A 176 0.42 12.03 -27.80
N SER A 177 0.40 11.97 -29.14
CA SER A 177 0.84 10.77 -29.87
C SER A 177 2.26 10.34 -29.48
N HIS A 178 3.12 11.31 -29.14
CA HIS A 178 4.48 11.04 -28.67
C HIS A 178 4.51 10.28 -27.34
N GLU A 179 3.70 10.69 -26.36
CA GLU A 179 3.60 10.00 -25.07
C GLU A 179 3.04 8.59 -25.22
N VAL A 180 2.01 8.43 -26.07
CA VAL A 180 1.43 7.12 -26.39
C VAL A 180 2.48 6.20 -27.04
N ASP A 181 3.22 6.71 -28.04
CA ASP A 181 4.28 5.95 -28.71
C ASP A 181 5.41 5.58 -27.76
N MET A 182 5.80 6.48 -26.85
CA MET A 182 6.84 6.22 -25.86
C MET A 182 6.40 5.11 -24.90
N LEU A 183 5.20 5.22 -24.31
CA LEU A 183 4.68 4.23 -23.39
C LEU A 183 4.53 2.86 -24.08
N TYR A 184 3.98 2.83 -25.29
CA TYR A 184 3.84 1.61 -26.07
C TYR A 184 5.20 0.92 -26.31
N LYS A 185 6.23 1.69 -26.69
CA LYS A 185 7.58 1.17 -26.87
C LYS A 185 8.18 0.63 -25.57
N THR A 186 7.92 1.29 -24.44
CA THR A 186 8.41 0.85 -23.13
C THR A 186 7.73 -0.44 -22.68
N GLU A 187 6.40 -0.54 -22.82
CA GLU A 187 5.65 -1.73 -22.38
C GLU A 187 5.82 -2.94 -23.30
N ASN A 188 6.05 -2.71 -24.60
CA ASN A 188 6.20 -3.75 -25.62
C ASN A 188 7.65 -3.94 -26.06
N GLN A 189 8.61 -3.55 -25.22
CA GLN A 189 10.01 -3.73 -25.52
C GLN A 189 10.35 -5.22 -25.52
N ASN A 190 10.71 -5.77 -26.67
CA ASN A 190 11.25 -7.12 -26.76
C ASN A 190 12.68 -7.14 -26.21
N VAL A 191 12.84 -7.68 -25.00
CA VAL A 191 14.17 -7.90 -24.41
C VAL A 191 14.69 -9.25 -24.88
N ILE A 192 15.68 -9.24 -25.78
CA ILE A 192 16.43 -10.45 -26.16
C ILE A 192 17.53 -10.64 -25.12
N ALA A 193 17.34 -11.56 -24.19
CA ALA A 193 18.34 -11.95 -23.21
C ALA A 193 19.08 -13.22 -23.68
N TYR A 194 20.41 -13.14 -23.79
CA TYR A 194 21.25 -14.31 -24.00
C TYR A 194 21.73 -14.82 -22.65
N VAL A 195 21.31 -16.03 -22.29
CA VAL A 195 21.82 -16.71 -21.09
C VAL A 195 23.01 -17.56 -21.50
N ILE A 196 24.22 -17.12 -21.15
CA ILE A 196 25.41 -17.98 -21.25
C ILE A 196 25.36 -18.92 -20.05
N LYS A 197 24.94 -20.16 -20.31
CA LYS A 197 24.88 -21.21 -19.30
C LYS A 197 26.23 -21.92 -19.23
N GLU A 198 27.20 -21.26 -18.60
CA GLU A 198 28.51 -21.88 -18.34
C GLU A 198 28.43 -22.68 -17.04
N THR A 199 28.87 -23.93 -17.07
CA THR A 199 28.92 -24.76 -15.87
C THR A 199 30.11 -24.33 -15.02
N ILE A 200 29.97 -24.38 -13.68
CA ILE A 200 31.06 -24.04 -12.76
C ILE A 200 32.29 -24.92 -13.04
N GLU A 201 32.07 -26.14 -13.50
CA GLU A 201 33.11 -27.10 -13.87
C GLU A 201 33.92 -26.62 -15.09
N LYS A 202 33.27 -26.05 -16.12
CA LYS A 202 33.97 -25.43 -17.26
C LYS A 202 34.70 -24.15 -16.85
N ALA A 203 34.09 -23.34 -15.98
CA ALA A 203 34.73 -22.13 -15.47
C ALA A 203 35.98 -22.43 -14.62
N LYS A 204 36.11 -23.66 -14.09
CA LYS A 204 37.28 -24.13 -13.34
C LYS A 204 38.38 -24.75 -14.22
N GLU A 205 38.08 -25.11 -15.47
CA GLU A 205 39.09 -25.66 -16.39
C GLU A 205 40.16 -24.60 -16.69
N GLY A 206 41.43 -24.93 -16.42
CA GLY A 206 42.57 -24.04 -16.66
C GLY A 206 42.84 -22.98 -15.59
N ILE A 207 42.06 -22.94 -14.49
CA ILE A 207 42.42 -22.14 -13.32
C ILE A 207 43.39 -22.94 -12.45
N GLU A 208 44.69 -22.67 -12.62
CA GLU A 208 45.72 -23.12 -11.67
C GLU A 208 45.77 -22.15 -10.48
N VAL A 209 45.28 -22.60 -9.33
CA VAL A 209 45.42 -21.84 -8.08
C VAL A 209 46.72 -22.27 -7.40
N ALA A 210 47.77 -21.47 -7.57
CA ALA A 210 49.04 -21.69 -6.87
C ALA A 210 48.87 -21.38 -5.37
N GLU A 211 49.23 -22.34 -4.50
CA GLU A 211 49.10 -22.20 -3.04
C GLU A 211 49.82 -20.97 -2.48
N GLU A 212 50.94 -20.59 -3.07
CA GLU A 212 51.70 -19.38 -2.70
C GLU A 212 50.89 -18.10 -2.90
N LYS A 213 50.11 -18.00 -3.99
CA LYS A 213 49.24 -16.85 -4.24
C LYS A 213 48.04 -16.82 -3.30
N ILE A 214 47.54 -17.98 -2.87
CA ILE A 214 46.49 -18.05 -1.84
C ILE A 214 47.04 -17.52 -0.52
N ALA A 215 48.23 -17.97 -0.13
CA ALA A 215 48.87 -17.56 1.11
C ALA A 215 49.22 -16.06 1.12
N GLU A 216 49.73 -15.54 0.02
CA GLU A 216 50.02 -14.11 -0.15
C GLU A 216 48.74 -13.27 -0.04
N HIS A 217 47.70 -13.64 -0.78
CA HIS A 217 46.42 -12.94 -0.74
C HIS A 217 45.74 -12.99 0.65
N TYR A 218 45.81 -14.14 1.32
CA TYR A 218 45.28 -14.29 2.68
C TYR A 218 46.03 -13.41 3.70
N ASN A 219 47.37 -13.35 3.60
CA ASN A 219 48.20 -12.51 4.44
C ASN A 219 47.98 -11.01 4.18
N GLU A 220 47.74 -10.61 2.93
CA GLU A 220 47.32 -9.25 2.57
C GLU A 220 45.99 -8.87 3.22
N LEU A 221 44.97 -9.74 3.15
CA LEU A 221 43.66 -9.50 3.75
C LEU A 221 43.73 -9.39 5.28
N ILE A 222 44.56 -10.23 5.93
CA ILE A 222 44.82 -10.14 7.38
C ILE A 222 45.50 -8.81 7.73
N THR A 223 46.53 -8.44 6.97
CA THR A 223 47.33 -7.24 7.23
C THR A 223 46.53 -5.95 6.99
N ALA A 224 45.66 -5.95 5.98
CA ALA A 224 44.73 -4.88 5.67
C ALA A 224 43.55 -4.77 6.67
N LYS A 225 43.43 -5.71 7.63
CA LYS A 225 42.29 -5.84 8.55
C LYS A 225 40.95 -5.82 7.79
N ASP A 226 40.90 -6.51 6.65
CA ASP A 226 39.74 -6.45 5.79
C ASP A 226 38.49 -6.97 6.52
N ALA A 227 37.45 -6.13 6.53
CA ALA A 227 36.17 -6.42 7.19
C ALA A 227 35.43 -7.61 6.57
N LEU A 228 35.87 -8.13 5.41
CA LEU A 228 35.33 -9.36 4.80
C LEU A 228 35.61 -10.62 5.63
N LEU A 229 36.73 -10.69 6.36
CA LEU A 229 37.11 -11.87 7.16
C LEU A 229 36.28 -12.02 8.45
N ASN A 230 35.66 -10.94 8.93
CA ASN A 230 35.00 -10.88 10.24
C ASN A 230 33.48 -10.66 10.18
N LYS A 231 32.84 -10.81 9.01
CA LYS A 231 31.38 -10.68 8.91
C LYS A 231 30.70 -12.04 9.07
N PRO A 232 29.74 -12.20 10.00
CA PRO A 232 28.81 -13.32 9.92
C PRO A 232 28.07 -13.20 8.58
N GLU A 233 28.05 -14.29 7.81
CA GLU A 233 27.44 -14.34 6.49
C GLU A 233 25.94 -14.04 6.60
N LYS A 234 25.49 -12.91 6.02
CA LYS A 234 24.10 -12.45 6.04
C LYS A 234 23.42 -12.57 4.68
N ARG A 235 23.70 -13.63 3.91
CA ARG A 235 23.07 -13.83 2.59
C ARG A 235 22.02 -14.95 2.70
N SER A 236 20.76 -14.60 2.50
CA SER A 236 19.70 -15.55 2.15
C SER A 236 19.46 -15.47 0.64
N PHE A 237 19.43 -16.61 -0.04
CA PHE A 237 19.08 -16.70 -1.46
C PHE A 237 17.73 -17.42 -1.59
N GLU A 238 16.80 -16.83 -2.34
CA GLU A 238 15.60 -17.51 -2.81
C GLU A 238 15.86 -17.96 -4.25
N TYR A 239 15.76 -19.27 -4.50
CA TYR A 239 15.93 -19.84 -5.83
C TYR A 239 14.57 -20.25 -6.40
N ALA A 240 14.29 -19.85 -7.64
CA ALA A 240 13.22 -20.43 -8.44
C ALA A 240 13.81 -21.51 -9.36
N PHE A 241 13.49 -22.77 -9.09
CA PHE A 241 13.83 -23.89 -9.96
C PHE A 241 12.74 -24.04 -11.03
N PHE A 242 13.10 -23.84 -12.29
CA PHE A 242 12.24 -24.17 -13.43
C PHE A 242 12.69 -25.52 -13.98
N PRO A 243 11.93 -26.62 -13.77
CA PRO A 243 12.23 -27.87 -14.43
C PRO A 243 12.18 -27.66 -15.95
N ASN A 244 13.13 -28.25 -16.67
CA ASN A 244 13.07 -28.24 -18.13
C ASN A 244 11.72 -28.83 -18.58
N PRO A 245 11.01 -28.18 -19.51
CA PRO A 245 9.77 -28.73 -20.03
C PRO A 245 10.06 -30.08 -20.68
N THR A 246 9.35 -31.12 -20.25
CA THR A 246 9.29 -32.38 -20.99
C THR A 246 8.52 -32.11 -22.28
N TYR A 247 9.23 -32.11 -23.40
CA TYR A 247 8.60 -32.03 -24.71
C TYR A 247 7.70 -33.25 -24.90
N VAL A 248 6.39 -33.06 -24.82
CA VAL A 248 5.41 -34.02 -25.33
C VAL A 248 5.16 -33.63 -26.78
N LYS A 249 5.61 -34.47 -27.72
CA LYS A 249 5.31 -34.28 -29.14
C LYS A 249 3.79 -34.28 -29.31
N PRO A 250 3.17 -33.22 -29.85
CA PRO A 250 1.74 -33.24 -30.11
C PRO A 250 1.41 -34.37 -31.09
N GLU A 251 0.31 -35.09 -30.84
CA GLU A 251 -0.19 -36.09 -31.79
C GLU A 251 -0.46 -35.42 -33.14
N PRO A 252 -0.08 -36.05 -34.26
CA PRO A 252 -0.38 -35.51 -35.57
C PRO A 252 -1.89 -35.32 -35.72
N ALA A 253 -2.29 -34.16 -36.22
CA ALA A 253 -3.69 -33.88 -36.50
C ALA A 253 -4.24 -34.96 -37.45
N PRO A 254 -5.48 -35.46 -37.25
CA PRO A 254 -6.08 -36.39 -38.19
C PRO A 254 -6.12 -35.75 -39.58
N GLU A 255 -5.69 -36.53 -40.58
CA GLU A 255 -5.72 -36.13 -41.99
C GLU A 255 -7.15 -35.79 -42.44
N PRO A 256 -7.31 -34.84 -43.40
CA PRO A 256 -8.60 -34.26 -43.77
C PRO A 256 -9.63 -35.27 -44.31
#